data_AF-A0A6G8ARM3-F1
#
_entry.id   AF-A0A6G8ARM3-F1
#
_cell.length_a   1.000
_cell.length_b   1.000
_cell.length_c   1.000
_cell.angle_alpha   90.00
_cell.angle_beta   90.00
_cell.angle_gamma   90.00
#
_symmetry.space_group_name_H-M   'P 1'
#
loop_
_entity.id
_entity.type
_entity.pdbx_description
1 polymer ?
#
loop_
_entity_poly.entity_id
_entity_poly.type
_entity_poly.pdbx_seq_one_letter_code
_entity_poly.pdbx_strand_id
1 'polypeptide(L)'
;MMEEDFIMRQIKLVGEGIAVLLKKDISQDTLGEIQREDGSFTSRYDLVLDYLNEGRINEAFLLINSLKYKMSYYDFEQTSSWFCRLLREYQTRNPEQLTEKTYLSYKEKLNDLL
;
A
#
# COMPACT_ATOMS: atom_id res chain seq x y z
N MET A 1 -10.13 15.68 -23.92
CA MET A 1 -11.23 15.79 -22.94
C MET A 1 -12.13 14.56 -22.84
N MET A 2 -12.25 13.68 -23.85
CA MET A 2 -13.03 12.42 -23.73
C MET A 2 -12.17 11.18 -23.41
N GLU A 3 -10.87 11.20 -23.69
CA GLU A 3 -9.95 10.08 -23.40
C GLU A 3 -9.57 9.97 -21.92
N GLU A 4 -9.40 11.08 -21.21
CA GLU A 4 -9.08 11.10 -19.78
C GLU A 4 -10.18 10.44 -18.92
N ASP A 5 -11.45 10.65 -19.26
CA ASP A 5 -12.59 10.04 -18.57
C ASP A 5 -12.70 8.52 -18.79
N PHE A 6 -12.25 8.02 -19.94
CA PHE A 6 -12.28 6.58 -20.25
C PHE A 6 -11.15 5.84 -19.55
N ILE A 7 -9.95 6.46 -19.48
CA ILE A 7 -8.82 5.95 -18.70
C ILE A 7 -9.16 6.00 -17.20
N MET A 8 -9.76 7.09 -16.70
CA MET A 8 -10.20 7.18 -15.31
C MET A 8 -11.24 6.12 -14.94
N ARG A 9 -12.18 5.77 -15.84
CA ARG A 9 -13.16 4.70 -15.60
C ARG A 9 -12.53 3.31 -15.56
N GLN A 10 -11.55 3.03 -16.41
CA GLN A 10 -10.79 1.77 -16.39
C GLN A 10 -9.93 1.67 -15.13
N ILE A 11 -9.27 2.75 -14.72
CA ILE A 11 -8.50 2.83 -13.46
C ILE A 11 -9.42 2.66 -12.24
N LYS A 12 -10.62 3.25 -12.25
CA LYS A 12 -11.63 3.03 -11.19
C LYS A 12 -12.04 1.57 -11.08
N LEU A 13 -12.26 0.89 -12.20
CA LEU A 13 -12.61 -0.54 -12.22
C LEU A 13 -11.46 -1.46 -11.80
N VAL A 14 -10.20 -1.11 -12.13
CA VAL A 14 -9.00 -1.84 -11.68
C VAL A 14 -8.73 -1.61 -10.19
N GLY A 15 -8.98 -0.39 -9.69
CA GLY A 15 -8.88 -0.05 -8.27
C GLY A 15 -10.01 -0.61 -7.40
N GLU A 16 -11.24 -0.67 -7.90
CA GLU A 16 -12.39 -1.21 -7.18
C GLU A 16 -12.25 -2.72 -6.92
N GLY A 17 -11.66 -3.49 -7.84
CA GLY A 17 -11.46 -4.93 -7.66
C GLY A 17 -10.40 -5.28 -6.60
N ILE A 18 -9.34 -4.47 -6.48
CA ILE A 18 -8.25 -4.65 -5.50
C ILE A 18 -8.69 -4.13 -4.12
N ALA A 19 -9.32 -2.95 -4.07
CA ALA A 19 -9.78 -2.33 -2.82
C ALA A 19 -10.87 -3.13 -2.09
N VAL A 20 -11.78 -3.79 -2.82
CA VAL A 20 -12.89 -4.56 -2.21
C VAL A 20 -12.41 -5.85 -1.54
N LEU A 21 -11.40 -6.52 -2.09
CA LEU A 21 -10.84 -7.75 -1.49
C LEU A 21 -9.91 -7.45 -0.31
N LEU A 22 -9.15 -6.34 -0.36
CA LEU A 22 -8.18 -5.97 0.68
C LEU A 22 -8.79 -5.22 1.87
N LYS A 23 -9.94 -4.54 1.70
CA LYS A 23 -10.66 -3.89 2.81
C LYS A 23 -11.09 -4.85 3.91
N LYS A 24 -11.08 -6.16 3.65
CA LYS A 24 -11.56 -7.17 4.60
C LYS A 24 -10.54 -7.55 5.68
N ASP A 25 -9.24 -7.32 5.43
CA ASP A 25 -8.17 -7.80 6.31
C ASP A 25 -7.58 -6.71 7.24
N ILE A 26 -7.74 -5.43 6.90
CA ILE A 26 -7.33 -4.28 7.73
C ILE A 26 -8.39 -3.19 7.57
N SER A 27 -8.95 -2.70 8.69
CA SER A 27 -9.89 -1.56 8.62
C SER A 27 -9.11 -0.27 8.32
N GLN A 28 -9.74 0.68 7.62
CA GLN A 28 -9.13 2.00 7.36
C GLN A 28 -8.68 2.71 8.66
N ASP A 29 -9.29 2.35 9.80
CA ASP A 29 -8.94 2.86 11.12
C ASP A 29 -7.58 2.35 11.64
N THR A 30 -7.12 1.16 11.22
CA THR A 30 -5.92 0.52 11.79
C THR A 30 -4.62 1.28 11.47
N LEU A 31 -4.51 1.87 10.28
CA LEU A 31 -3.29 2.61 9.88
C LEU A 31 -3.36 4.10 10.24
N GLY A 32 -4.54 4.59 10.60
CA GLY A 32 -4.82 5.99 10.92
C GLY A 32 -4.58 6.95 9.75
N GLU A 33 -4.57 8.23 10.08
CA GLU A 33 -4.48 9.33 9.11
C GLU A 33 -3.14 10.06 9.16
N ILE A 34 -2.78 10.68 8.04
CA ILE A 34 -1.63 11.58 7.92
C ILE A 34 -2.10 12.93 7.35
N GLN A 35 -1.57 14.01 7.90
CA GLN A 35 -1.82 15.37 7.40
C GLN A 35 -0.95 15.63 6.17
N ARG A 36 -1.55 16.12 5.09
CA ARG A 36 -0.89 16.59 3.88
C ARG A 36 -0.40 18.02 4.05
N GLU A 37 0.45 18.46 3.12
CA GLU A 37 1.02 19.82 3.12
C GLU A 37 -0.04 20.93 3.03
N ASP A 38 -1.19 20.63 2.40
CA ASP A 38 -2.34 21.54 2.30
C ASP A 38 -3.20 21.59 3.58
N GLY A 39 -2.80 20.85 4.63
CA GLY A 39 -3.50 20.77 5.91
C GLY A 39 -4.64 19.75 5.95
N SER A 40 -4.98 19.10 4.83
CA SER A 40 -5.99 18.04 4.78
C SER A 40 -5.48 16.72 5.39
N PHE A 41 -6.39 15.84 5.82
CA PHE A 41 -6.05 14.51 6.32
C PHE A 41 -6.40 13.45 5.27
N THR A 42 -5.53 12.46 5.12
CA THR A 42 -5.75 11.30 4.25
C THR A 42 -5.47 10.02 5.02
N SER A 43 -6.22 8.96 4.74
CA SER A 43 -5.91 7.64 5.30
C SER A 43 -4.55 7.17 4.79
N ARG A 44 -3.72 6.62 5.69
CA ARG A 44 -2.47 5.97 5.28
C ARG A 44 -2.74 4.73 4.42
N TYR A 45 -3.87 4.05 4.63
CA TYR A 45 -4.28 2.92 3.79
C TYR A 45 -4.49 3.36 2.34
N ASP A 46 -5.31 4.38 2.14
CA ASP A 46 -5.60 4.90 0.81
C ASP A 46 -4.32 5.42 0.14
N LEU A 47 -3.47 6.11 0.91
CA LEU A 47 -2.19 6.62 0.42
C LEU A 47 -1.21 5.51 -0.01
N VAL A 48 -1.19 4.36 0.67
CA VAL A 48 -0.41 3.20 0.24
C VAL A 48 -0.91 2.66 -1.09
N LEU A 49 -2.23 2.55 -1.27
CA LEU A 49 -2.81 2.08 -2.52
C LEU A 49 -2.51 3.06 -3.67
N ASP A 50 -2.62 4.37 -3.42
CA ASP A 50 -2.29 5.40 -4.39
C ASP A 50 -0.82 5.30 -4.83
N TYR A 51 0.11 5.17 -3.88
CA TYR A 51 1.52 4.99 -4.21
C TYR A 51 1.78 3.74 -5.05
N LEU A 52 1.12 2.62 -4.76
CA LEU A 52 1.27 1.42 -5.58
C LEU A 52 0.68 1.62 -6.99
N ASN A 53 -0.47 2.27 -7.10
CA ASN A 53 -1.08 2.59 -8.40
C ASN A 53 -0.20 3.51 -9.25
N GLU A 54 0.57 4.40 -8.62
CA GLU A 54 1.54 5.29 -9.26
C GLU A 54 2.92 4.64 -9.51
N GLY A 55 3.12 3.36 -9.15
CA GLY A 55 4.42 2.68 -9.25
C GLY A 55 5.46 3.14 -8.20
N ARG A 56 5.03 3.92 -7.20
CA ARG A 56 5.84 4.50 -6.13
C ARG A 56 5.98 3.55 -4.94
N ILE A 57 6.50 2.37 -5.22
CA ILE A 57 6.54 1.24 -4.27
C ILE A 57 7.41 1.55 -3.05
N ASN A 58 8.49 2.32 -3.25
CA ASN A 58 9.40 2.67 -2.17
C ASN A 58 8.74 3.60 -1.15
N GLU A 59 7.93 4.57 -1.62
CA GLU A 59 7.15 5.46 -0.74
C GLU A 59 6.09 4.70 0.04
N ALA A 60 5.40 3.73 -0.61
CA ALA A 60 4.48 2.82 0.08
C ALA A 60 5.21 2.03 1.19
N PHE A 61 6.37 1.47 0.89
CA PHE A 61 7.20 0.76 1.87
C PHE A 61 7.64 1.67 3.02
N LEU A 62 8.15 2.87 2.75
CA LEU A 62 8.60 3.81 3.78
C LEU A 62 7.44 4.24 4.69
N LEU A 63 6.26 4.46 4.13
CA LEU A 63 5.06 4.79 4.90
C LEU A 63 4.72 3.67 5.89
N ILE A 64 4.71 2.41 5.44
CA ILE A 64 4.47 1.26 6.31
C ILE A 64 5.58 1.08 7.33
N ASN A 65 6.85 1.12 6.92
CA ASN A 65 7.97 0.97 7.84
C ASN A 65 8.01 2.08 8.90
N SER A 66 7.50 3.29 8.61
CA SER A 66 7.39 4.38 9.60
C SER A 66 6.43 4.06 10.75
N LEU A 67 5.48 3.13 10.55
CA LEU A 67 4.54 2.70 11.56
C LEU A 67 5.16 1.76 12.59
N LYS A 68 6.32 1.17 12.29
CA LYS A 68 7.07 0.25 13.16
C LYS A 68 7.29 0.77 14.58
N TYR A 69 7.45 2.09 14.71
CA TYR A 69 7.69 2.76 16.00
C TYR A 69 6.44 3.45 16.58
N LYS A 70 5.28 3.29 15.94
CA LYS A 70 4.03 3.99 16.30
C LYS A 70 2.91 3.05 16.74
N MET A 71 3.03 1.76 16.51
CA MET A 71 2.03 0.75 16.88
C MET A 71 2.67 -0.37 17.71
N SER A 72 1.83 -1.23 18.29
CA SER A 72 2.33 -2.41 19.00
C SER A 72 3.04 -3.36 18.03
N TYR A 73 3.90 -4.22 18.57
CA TYR A 73 4.52 -5.30 17.80
C TYR A 73 3.49 -6.12 17.00
N TYR A 74 2.41 -6.53 17.67
CA TYR A 74 1.36 -7.35 17.07
C TYR A 74 0.67 -6.61 15.91
N ASP A 75 0.29 -5.35 16.12
CA ASP A 75 -0.34 -4.55 15.07
C ASP A 75 0.60 -4.33 13.88
N PHE A 76 1.90 -4.18 14.14
CA PHE A 76 2.91 -4.02 13.10
C PHE A 76 3.14 -5.31 12.31
N GLU A 77 3.13 -6.47 12.98
CA GLU A 77 3.20 -7.77 12.33
C GLU A 77 2.01 -7.99 11.38
N GLN A 78 0.78 -7.65 11.83
CA GLN A 78 -0.42 -7.73 11.00
C GLN A 78 -0.33 -6.78 9.79
N THR A 79 0.09 -5.53 10.04
CA THR A 79 0.28 -4.51 9.00
C THR A 79 1.33 -4.94 7.97
N SER A 80 2.46 -5.47 8.44
CA SER A 80 3.56 -5.93 7.57
C SER A 80 3.13 -7.14 6.73
N SER A 81 2.39 -8.07 7.33
CA SER A 81 1.85 -9.25 6.63
C SER A 81 0.87 -8.85 5.53
N TRP A 82 -0.05 -7.92 5.82
CA TRP A 82 -0.95 -7.34 4.83
C TRP A 82 -0.19 -6.65 3.70
N PHE A 83 0.78 -5.80 4.02
CA PHE A 83 1.55 -5.08 3.00
C PHE A 83 2.38 -6.03 2.13
N CYS A 84 2.96 -7.09 2.70
CA CYS A 84 3.66 -8.12 1.92
C CYS A 84 2.72 -8.86 0.96
N ARG A 85 1.51 -9.21 1.39
CA ARG A 85 0.50 -9.80 0.49
C ARG A 85 0.15 -8.85 -0.65
N LEU A 86 -0.06 -7.57 -0.33
CA LEU A 86 -0.35 -6.52 -1.31
C LEU A 86 0.78 -6.39 -2.34
N LEU A 87 2.03 -6.35 -1.90
CA LEU A 87 3.19 -6.31 -2.79
C LEU A 87 3.32 -7.56 -3.67
N ARG A 88 2.98 -8.75 -3.15
CA ARG A 88 2.99 -9.99 -3.93
C ARG A 88 1.94 -9.97 -5.04
N GLU A 89 0.74 -9.47 -4.76
CA GLU A 89 -0.30 -9.28 -5.77
C GLU A 89 0.10 -8.24 -6.81
N TYR A 90 0.68 -7.12 -6.36
CA TYR A 90 1.21 -6.07 -7.23
C TYR A 90 2.29 -6.60 -8.19
N GLN A 91 3.28 -7.31 -7.65
CA GLN A 91 4.35 -7.96 -8.42
C GLN A 91 3.80 -8.93 -9.48
N THR A 92 2.77 -9.71 -9.12
CA THR A 92 2.17 -10.68 -10.06
C THR A 92 1.60 -9.97 -11.29
N ARG A 93 1.12 -8.73 -11.14
CA ARG A 93 0.53 -7.93 -12.22
C ARG A 93 1.54 -7.01 -12.91
N ASN A 94 2.57 -6.56 -12.20
CA ASN A 94 3.59 -5.60 -12.66
C ASN A 94 5.02 -6.13 -12.37
N PRO A 95 5.42 -7.29 -12.92
CA PRO A 95 6.69 -7.94 -12.59
C PRO A 95 7.92 -7.10 -12.96
N GLU A 96 7.79 -6.20 -13.94
CA GLU A 96 8.83 -5.25 -14.36
C GLU A 96 9.05 -4.12 -13.35
N GLN A 97 8.06 -3.81 -12.52
CA GLN A 97 8.12 -2.72 -11.54
C GLN A 97 8.55 -3.21 -10.16
N LEU A 98 8.27 -4.48 -9.82
CA LEU A 98 8.67 -5.10 -8.57
C LEU A 98 9.35 -6.45 -8.78
N THR A 99 10.68 -6.46 -8.76
CA THR A 99 11.45 -7.70 -8.85
C THR A 99 11.32 -8.54 -7.58
N GLU A 100 11.52 -9.87 -7.70
CA GLU A 100 11.52 -10.77 -6.54
C GLU A 100 12.56 -10.38 -5.49
N LYS A 101 13.74 -9.96 -5.94
CA LYS A 101 14.81 -9.48 -5.07
C LYS A 101 14.36 -8.27 -4.24
N THR A 102 13.67 -7.32 -4.87
CA THR A 102 13.15 -6.12 -4.18
C THR A 102 12.04 -6.48 -3.19
N TYR A 103 11.10 -7.35 -3.60
CA TYR A 103 10.04 -7.85 -2.73
C TYR A 103 10.62 -8.52 -1.47
N LEU A 104 11.57 -9.43 -1.63
CA LEU A 104 12.22 -10.11 -0.51
C LEU A 104 12.95 -9.13 0.41
N SER A 105 13.64 -8.14 -0.16
CA SER A 105 14.30 -7.09 0.64
C SER A 105 13.31 -6.27 1.47
N TYR A 106 12.14 -5.92 0.92
CA TYR A 106 11.10 -5.24 1.70
C TYR A 106 10.53 -6.12 2.80
N LYS A 107 10.25 -7.39 2.50
CA LYS A 107 9.76 -8.36 3.47
C LYS A 107 10.74 -8.55 4.63
N GLU A 108 12.02 -8.72 4.34
CA GLU A 108 13.07 -8.84 5.36
C GLU A 108 13.13 -7.59 6.24
N LYS A 109 13.16 -6.38 5.67
CA LYS A 109 13.23 -5.13 6.45
C LYS A 109 12.02 -4.89 7.36
N LEU A 110 10.83 -5.30 6.92
CA LEU A 110 9.64 -5.23 7.77
C LEU A 110 9.75 -6.24 8.92
N ASN A 111 10.33 -7.42 8.65
CA ASN A 111 10.51 -8.48 9.64
C ASN A 111 11.78 -8.37 10.50
N ASP A 112 12.72 -7.48 10.18
CA ASP A 112 14.07 -7.39 10.79
C ASP A 112 14.09 -7.05 12.30
N LEU A 113 12.92 -6.86 12.92
CA LEU A 113 12.76 -6.70 14.38
C LEU A 113 11.59 -7.54 14.93
N LEU A 114 11.09 -8.51 14.15
CA LEU A 114 10.19 -9.58 14.61
C LEU A 114 11.03 -10.74 15.15
#